data_AF-A0A1V5M969-F1
#
_entry.id   AF-A0A1V5M969-F1
#
_cell.length_a   1.000
_cell.length_b   1.000
_cell.length_c   1.000
_cell.angle_alpha   90.00
_cell.angle_beta   90.00
_cell.angle_gamma   90.00
#
_symmetry.space_group_name_H-M   'P 1'
#
loop_
_entity.id
_entity.type
_entity.pdbx_description
1 polymer ?
#
loop_
_entity_poly.entity_id
_entity_poly.type
_entity_poly.pdbx_seq_one_letter_code
_entity_poly.pdbx_strand_id
1 'polypeptide(L)'
;MPNNNPKLGTRGKQPVGRRLGSFNVVRQALKDELSAPVPVHDPITPLAVSNADSTLKSLSSVVASGFHLLPSRYHAAYVDVLQEALAQVQKSLKPASAFGISVTLMSRKKQQALLEQLKEVFQSLAQPLVQLKDSTLEAHLKAYLALASNLYQRFLQDETLKRQNSGSNRWPVLDPLGFFLPGADGPYTLPPTRELPISIVAKPSTQMRTVPLWVVDGHEVGGHGVYSIVSGFDQEVAEKLKAAVRSAVGKSSDLPESLNQLPMTLLFFDDDNEVKTAAFLENLAESYSQELAADLAGLLNFGPMFVNGLMLYFAALHKEGTLRNRGRMPESGKGKMDKHPPDVLRALVSIACLQRLGFKDDALLKALASDLNLRLKQACGGALPEYLVFAGDNGKAVSLPLKLLGNVIESIAECLMKEPLKCLGDRPLSQVLTWTELDQSVVEKLALTIGDTGFDYRSISDVEARHLVAASLAALEAASLKGSAAKELKRIQSNTVRALKDFYLDQCLLCAVTTYSKSRRTENSLKGKSVENLLKALRHARLTMKESGD
;
A
#
# COMPACT_ATOMS: atom_id res chain seq x y z
N MET A 1 -4.82 -59.29 24.35
CA MET A 1 -5.63 -58.09 24.05
C MET A 1 -5.00 -57.39 22.86
N PRO A 2 -5.69 -57.24 21.71
CA PRO A 2 -5.11 -56.60 20.54
C PRO A 2 -5.15 -55.08 20.66
N ASN A 3 -4.06 -54.47 20.22
CA ASN A 3 -3.77 -53.04 20.24
C ASN A 3 -4.64 -52.31 19.20
N ASN A 4 -5.64 -51.53 19.64
CA ASN A 4 -6.44 -50.66 18.77
C ASN A 4 -5.70 -49.34 18.53
N ASN A 5 -4.81 -49.32 17.53
CA ASN A 5 -4.37 -48.06 16.92
C ASN A 5 -5.40 -47.66 15.84
N PRO A 6 -6.07 -46.49 15.93
CA PRO A 6 -6.87 -46.00 14.83
C PRO A 6 -5.94 -45.65 13.68
N LYS A 7 -6.09 -46.37 12.56
CA LYS A 7 -5.46 -46.05 11.28
C LYS A 7 -5.77 -44.60 10.94
N LEU A 8 -4.73 -43.76 10.80
CA LEU A 8 -4.85 -42.47 10.15
C LEU A 8 -5.43 -42.72 8.75
N GLY A 9 -6.70 -42.39 8.58
CA GLY A 9 -7.34 -42.39 7.28
C GLY A 9 -6.60 -41.40 6.40
N THR A 10 -6.01 -41.92 5.32
CA THR A 10 -5.65 -41.15 4.13
C THR A 10 -6.89 -40.40 3.65
N ARG A 11 -7.05 -39.14 4.07
CA ARG A 11 -8.04 -38.24 3.46
C ARG A 11 -7.62 -38.08 2.00
N GLY A 12 -8.41 -38.70 1.13
CA GLY A 12 -8.30 -38.55 -0.31
C GLY A 12 -8.28 -37.08 -0.70
N LYS A 13 -7.52 -36.77 -1.75
CA LYS A 13 -7.55 -35.49 -2.46
C LYS A 13 -9.02 -35.13 -2.72
N GLN A 14 -9.54 -34.11 -2.03
CA GLN A 14 -10.82 -33.54 -2.40
C GLN A 14 -10.69 -32.94 -3.81
N PRO A 15 -11.70 -33.09 -4.68
CA PRO A 15 -11.79 -32.29 -5.89
C PRO A 15 -11.74 -30.81 -5.50
N VAL A 16 -11.09 -29.99 -6.32
CA VAL A 16 -10.95 -28.53 -6.13
C VAL A 16 -12.35 -27.91 -6.12
N GLY A 17 -12.91 -27.77 -4.91
CA GLY A 17 -14.10 -26.97 -4.68
C GLY A 17 -13.80 -25.51 -4.98
N ARG A 18 -14.85 -24.74 -5.30
CA ARG A 18 -14.78 -23.30 -5.54
C ARG A 18 -14.13 -22.62 -4.31
N ARG A 19 -12.96 -22.00 -4.49
CA ARG A 19 -12.20 -21.37 -3.38
C ARG A 19 -12.69 -19.97 -3.05
N LEU A 20 -13.16 -19.26 -4.07
CA LEU A 20 -13.75 -17.93 -3.95
C LEU A 20 -15.27 -18.02 -3.89
N GLY A 21 -15.86 -17.33 -2.92
CA GLY A 21 -17.30 -17.33 -2.71
C GLY A 21 -18.05 -16.31 -3.56
N SER A 22 -19.18 -15.84 -3.05
CA SER A 22 -20.04 -14.89 -3.77
C SER A 22 -19.43 -13.50 -3.73
N PHE A 23 -18.99 -13.00 -4.89
CA PHE A 23 -18.40 -11.66 -5.02
C PHE A 23 -19.29 -10.57 -4.43
N ASN A 24 -20.58 -10.54 -4.78
CA ASN A 24 -21.50 -9.51 -4.29
C ASN A 24 -21.69 -9.56 -2.78
N VAL A 25 -21.73 -10.77 -2.19
CA VAL A 25 -21.89 -10.93 -0.73
C VAL A 25 -20.65 -10.42 0.01
N VAL A 26 -19.46 -10.80 -0.44
CA VAL A 26 -18.19 -10.36 0.16
C VAL A 26 -18.01 -8.84 -0.04
N ARG A 27 -18.22 -8.34 -1.26
CA ARG A 27 -18.15 -6.92 -1.59
C ARG A 27 -19.10 -6.10 -0.73
N GLN A 28 -20.35 -6.54 -0.55
CA GLN A 28 -21.31 -5.80 0.26
C GLN A 28 -20.90 -5.76 1.73
N ALA A 29 -20.49 -6.90 2.30
CA ALA A 29 -20.03 -6.95 3.70
C ALA A 29 -18.84 -6.02 3.95
N LEU A 30 -17.91 -5.92 3.00
CA LEU A 30 -16.77 -5.01 3.07
C LEU A 30 -17.17 -3.54 2.87
N LYS A 31 -18.06 -3.26 1.91
CA LYS A 31 -18.57 -1.90 1.63
C LYS A 31 -19.28 -1.31 2.86
N ASP A 32 -20.07 -2.13 3.56
CA ASP A 32 -20.76 -1.70 4.78
C ASP A 32 -19.77 -1.24 5.86
N GLU A 33 -18.68 -1.99 6.08
CA GLU A 33 -17.63 -1.59 7.04
C GLU A 33 -16.83 -0.37 6.55
N LEU A 34 -16.50 -0.27 5.25
CA LEU A 34 -15.79 0.89 4.68
C LEU A 34 -16.59 2.19 4.79
N SER A 35 -17.92 2.12 4.81
CA SER A 35 -18.79 3.30 4.89
C SER A 35 -18.83 3.97 6.28
N ALA A 36 -18.27 3.30 7.31
CA ALA A 36 -18.32 3.75 8.70
C ALA A 36 -16.91 4.03 9.24
N PRO A 37 -16.34 5.24 9.02
CA PRO A 37 -15.00 5.57 9.51
C PRO A 37 -14.90 5.41 11.02
N VAL A 38 -13.85 4.74 11.49
CA VAL A 38 -13.52 4.73 12.92
C VAL A 38 -13.01 6.12 13.31
N PRO A 39 -13.55 6.77 14.35
CA PRO A 39 -13.02 8.03 14.84
C PRO A 39 -11.56 7.86 15.27
N VAL A 40 -10.69 8.73 14.74
CA VAL A 40 -9.29 8.84 15.17
C VAL A 40 -9.06 10.24 15.74
N HIS A 41 -8.33 10.31 16.85
CA HIS A 41 -8.07 11.59 17.50
C HIS A 41 -7.10 12.44 16.68
N ASP A 42 -7.46 13.71 16.50
CA ASP A 42 -6.51 14.70 16.00
C ASP A 42 -5.57 15.07 17.18
N PRO A 43 -4.22 14.99 17.02
CA PRO A 43 -3.26 15.46 18.02
C PRO A 43 -3.51 16.90 18.48
N ILE A 44 -4.29 17.67 17.72
CA ILE A 44 -4.39 19.13 17.83
C ILE A 44 -5.82 19.60 18.04
N THR A 45 -6.85 18.77 17.95
CA THR A 45 -8.23 19.21 18.21
C THR A 45 -8.63 18.74 19.61
N PRO A 46 -8.24 19.52 20.64
CA PRO A 46 -9.06 20.70 20.95
C PRO A 46 -8.29 22.03 20.99
N LEU A 47 -7.08 22.11 20.44
CA LEU A 47 -6.18 23.25 20.51
C LEU A 47 -6.63 24.34 19.53
N ALA A 48 -7.43 25.29 20.02
CA ALA A 48 -7.64 26.54 19.32
C ALA A 48 -6.30 27.29 19.23
N VAL A 49 -5.94 27.70 18.00
CA VAL A 49 -4.73 28.50 17.70
C VAL A 49 -4.69 29.83 18.50
N SER A 50 -5.82 30.20 19.11
CA SER A 50 -5.95 31.35 20.00
C SER A 50 -5.21 31.22 21.34
N ASN A 51 -4.79 30.02 21.76
CA ASN A 51 -3.97 29.82 22.95
C ASN A 51 -2.69 29.02 22.63
N ALA A 52 -1.61 29.75 22.31
CA ALA A 52 -0.32 29.19 21.97
C ALA A 52 0.26 28.32 23.09
N ASP A 53 0.12 28.73 24.35
CA ASP A 53 0.70 28.03 25.50
C ASP A 53 0.03 26.67 25.74
N SER A 54 -1.30 26.62 25.70
CA SER A 54 -2.01 25.33 25.80
C SER A 54 -1.66 24.41 24.63
N THR A 55 -1.51 24.98 23.43
CA THR A 55 -1.13 24.22 22.24
C THR A 55 0.25 23.58 22.43
N LEU A 56 1.25 24.39 22.76
CA LEU A 56 2.62 23.92 22.98
C LEU A 56 2.71 22.91 24.13
N LYS A 57 1.93 23.08 25.20
CA LYS A 57 1.87 22.12 26.32
C LYS A 57 1.33 20.75 25.90
N SER A 58 0.25 20.73 25.12
CA SER A 58 -0.31 19.47 24.61
C SER A 58 0.63 18.77 23.65
N LEU A 59 1.26 19.50 22.72
CA LEU A 59 2.26 18.92 21.82
C LEU A 59 3.48 18.39 22.59
N SER A 60 3.93 19.11 23.62
CA SER A 60 5.00 18.65 24.53
C SER A 60 4.63 17.32 25.21
N SER A 61 3.38 17.17 25.65
CA SER A 61 2.88 15.93 26.26
C SER A 61 2.87 14.75 25.28
N VAL A 62 2.55 14.99 24.01
CA VAL A 62 2.62 13.97 22.96
C VAL A 62 4.07 13.54 22.71
N VAL A 63 5.00 14.49 22.59
CA VAL A 63 6.44 14.20 22.45
C VAL A 63 6.97 13.40 23.64
N ALA A 64 6.64 13.83 24.87
CA ALA A 64 7.04 13.12 26.09
C ALA A 64 6.49 11.69 26.12
N SER A 65 5.24 11.50 25.69
CA SER A 65 4.64 10.15 25.57
C SER A 65 5.41 9.29 24.57
N GLY A 66 5.94 9.89 23.49
CA GLY A 66 6.77 9.20 22.49
C GLY A 66 8.00 8.51 23.06
N PHE A 67 8.68 9.13 24.02
CA PHE A 67 9.85 8.53 24.69
C PHE A 67 9.50 7.28 25.52
N HIS A 68 8.24 7.14 25.95
CA HIS A 68 7.75 5.99 26.71
C HIS A 68 7.09 4.93 25.83
N LEU A 69 6.38 5.35 24.78
CA LEU A 69 5.63 4.47 23.89
C LEU A 69 6.52 3.81 22.84
N LEU A 70 7.59 4.48 22.43
CA LEU A 70 8.53 3.99 21.44
C LEU A 70 9.89 3.66 22.07
N PRO A 71 10.61 2.67 21.53
CA PRO A 71 11.97 2.32 21.91
C PRO A 71 12.97 3.42 21.65
N SER A 72 14.10 3.31 22.35
CA SER A 72 15.24 4.21 22.21
C SER A 72 15.75 4.38 20.78
N ARG A 73 15.71 3.33 19.94
CA ARG A 73 16.14 3.42 18.53
C ARG A 73 15.30 4.40 17.71
N TYR A 74 14.03 4.61 18.05
CA TYR A 74 13.14 5.58 17.40
C TYR A 74 13.26 7.00 17.95
N HIS A 75 13.92 7.20 19.09
CA HIS A 75 14.00 8.52 19.71
C HIS A 75 14.72 9.50 18.78
N ALA A 76 15.98 9.23 18.43
CA ALA A 76 16.76 10.09 17.53
C ALA A 76 16.21 10.17 16.10
N ALA A 77 15.59 9.09 15.61
CA ALA A 77 15.10 9.01 14.25
C ALA A 77 13.73 9.67 14.04
N TYR A 78 12.96 9.92 15.12
CA TYR A 78 11.58 10.36 15.02
C TYR A 78 11.10 11.21 16.20
N VAL A 79 11.24 10.76 17.45
CA VAL A 79 10.73 11.54 18.61
C VAL A 79 11.48 12.85 18.77
N ASP A 80 12.80 12.84 18.62
CA ASP A 80 13.67 14.02 18.68
C ASP A 80 13.38 14.98 17.51
N VAL A 81 12.91 14.47 16.37
CA VAL A 81 12.49 15.30 15.22
C VAL A 81 11.28 16.14 15.61
N LEU A 82 10.28 15.53 16.27
CA LEU A 82 9.13 16.26 16.82
C LEU A 82 9.54 17.23 17.95
N GLN A 83 10.46 16.81 18.82
CA GLN A 83 10.97 17.64 19.91
C GLN A 83 11.69 18.89 19.39
N GLU A 84 12.56 18.74 18.39
CA GLU A 84 13.31 19.84 17.78
C GLU A 84 12.36 20.79 17.03
N ALA A 85 11.38 20.27 16.29
CA ALA A 85 10.37 21.10 15.63
C ALA A 85 9.59 21.96 16.64
N LEU A 86 9.20 21.36 17.77
CA LEU A 86 8.56 22.07 18.87
C LEU A 86 9.49 23.12 19.51
N ALA A 87 10.75 22.77 19.77
CA ALA A 87 11.73 23.66 20.39
C ALA A 87 12.03 24.91 19.52
N GLN A 88 12.12 24.75 18.19
CA GLN A 88 12.33 25.86 17.27
C GLN A 88 11.18 26.88 17.30
N VAL A 89 9.93 26.38 17.33
CA VAL A 89 8.74 27.24 17.42
C VAL A 89 8.66 27.89 18.79
N GLN A 90 8.89 27.15 19.88
CA GLN A 90 8.94 27.71 21.24
C GLN A 90 9.99 28.83 21.35
N LYS A 91 11.21 28.61 20.83
CA LYS A 91 12.28 29.62 20.82
C LYS A 91 11.88 30.86 20.02
N SER A 92 11.19 30.68 18.89
CA SER A 92 10.75 31.78 18.03
C SER A 92 9.60 32.60 18.65
N LEU A 93 8.79 31.98 19.52
CA LEU A 93 7.67 32.63 20.20
C LEU A 93 8.08 33.33 21.51
N LYS A 94 9.24 33.01 22.09
CA LYS A 94 9.73 33.67 23.31
C LYS A 94 9.95 35.17 23.06
N PRO A 95 9.52 36.05 23.98
CA PRO A 95 9.83 37.47 23.90
C PRO A 95 11.34 37.69 23.92
N ALA A 96 11.84 38.63 23.12
CA ALA A 96 13.22 39.07 23.24
C ALA A 96 13.33 39.97 24.47
N SER A 97 14.17 39.60 25.43
CA SER A 97 14.50 40.48 26.56
C SER A 97 15.65 41.39 26.15
N ALA A 98 15.37 42.67 25.95
CA ALA A 98 16.39 43.71 25.86
C ALA A 98 16.15 44.69 27.02
N PHE A 99 17.19 44.96 27.83
CA PHE A 99 17.14 45.91 28.94
C PHE A 99 16.02 45.67 29.97
N GLY A 100 15.71 44.41 30.30
CA GLY A 100 14.70 44.07 31.33
C GLY A 100 13.24 44.32 30.92
N ILE A 101 12.99 44.76 29.69
CA ILE A 101 11.64 44.94 29.13
C ILE A 101 11.36 43.79 28.15
N SER A 102 10.28 43.06 28.40
CA SER A 102 9.80 42.00 27.50
C SER A 102 9.09 42.63 26.31
N VAL A 103 9.74 42.65 25.14
CA VAL A 103 9.13 43.15 23.91
C VAL A 103 8.84 41.98 22.97
N THR A 104 7.57 41.71 22.73
CA THR A 104 7.13 40.74 21.72
C THR A 104 7.21 41.41 20.34
N LEU A 105 8.40 41.40 19.72
CA LEU A 105 8.67 42.02 18.41
C LEU A 105 7.99 41.30 17.22
N MET A 106 7.34 40.17 17.45
CA MET A 106 6.71 39.36 16.41
C MET A 106 5.24 39.72 16.23
N SER A 107 4.83 40.00 15.00
CA SER A 107 3.41 40.25 14.68
C SER A 107 2.55 39.00 14.95
N ARG A 108 1.29 39.20 15.38
CA ARG A 108 0.32 38.10 15.59
C ARG A 108 0.20 37.18 14.36
N LYS A 109 0.24 37.77 13.15
CA LYS A 109 0.20 37.02 11.88
C LYS A 109 1.39 36.04 11.75
N LYS A 110 2.59 36.45 12.15
CA LYS A 110 3.79 35.60 12.09
C LYS A 110 3.76 34.50 13.18
N GLN A 111 3.24 34.81 14.36
CA GLN A 111 3.02 33.80 15.41
C GLN A 111 2.02 32.73 14.96
N GLN A 112 0.90 33.15 14.37
CA GLN A 112 -0.11 32.24 13.83
C GLN A 112 0.48 31.35 12.72
N ALA A 113 1.26 31.91 11.80
CA ALA A 113 1.91 31.14 10.75
C ALA A 113 2.86 30.06 11.30
N LEU A 114 3.64 30.35 12.34
CA LEU A 114 4.52 29.36 12.99
C LEU A 114 3.73 28.24 13.69
N LEU A 115 2.62 28.58 14.34
CA LEU A 115 1.75 27.59 14.98
C LEU A 115 1.05 26.69 13.95
N GLU A 116 0.61 27.25 12.82
CA GLU A 116 0.03 26.46 11.72
C GLU A 116 1.07 25.54 11.06
N GLN A 117 2.31 26.00 10.90
CA GLN A 117 3.42 25.17 10.46
C GLN A 117 3.66 23.99 11.41
N LEU A 118 3.74 24.24 12.72
CA LEU A 118 3.89 23.19 13.72
C LEU A 118 2.71 22.22 13.70
N LYS A 119 1.50 22.76 13.51
CA LYS A 119 0.27 21.97 13.42
C LYS A 119 0.33 20.97 12.28
N GLU A 120 0.72 21.41 11.08
CA GLU A 120 0.83 20.53 9.92
C GLU A 120 1.89 19.43 10.13
N VAL A 121 3.03 19.74 10.77
CA VAL A 121 4.03 18.72 11.15
C VAL A 121 3.40 17.68 12.07
N PHE A 122 2.77 18.10 13.17
CA PHE A 122 2.22 17.18 14.17
C PHE A 122 1.00 16.39 13.67
N GLN A 123 0.16 16.95 12.80
CA GLN A 123 -0.91 16.19 12.13
C GLN A 123 -0.36 15.04 11.28
N SER A 124 0.83 15.22 10.69
CA SER A 124 1.46 14.23 9.83
C SER A 124 2.26 13.20 10.63
N LEU A 125 2.96 13.69 11.65
CA LEU A 125 4.00 12.93 12.30
C LEU A 125 3.59 12.44 13.68
N ALA A 126 2.72 13.10 14.44
CA ALA A 126 2.43 12.72 15.82
C ALA A 126 1.32 11.67 15.97
N GLN A 127 0.60 11.37 14.88
CA GLN A 127 -0.50 10.40 14.86
C GLN A 127 -0.15 9.00 15.37
N PRO A 128 1.00 8.39 15.01
CA PRO A 128 1.41 7.12 15.61
C PRO A 128 1.44 7.17 17.15
N LEU A 129 1.94 8.26 17.73
CA LEU A 129 2.02 8.41 19.20
C LEU A 129 0.64 8.59 19.85
N VAL A 130 -0.22 9.40 19.22
CA VAL A 130 -1.59 9.62 19.72
C VAL A 130 -2.37 8.32 19.74
N GLN A 131 -2.31 7.56 18.66
CA GLN A 131 -3.06 6.32 18.52
C GLN A 131 -2.45 5.15 19.33
N LEU A 132 -1.13 5.15 19.58
CA LEU A 132 -0.50 4.21 20.53
C LEU A 132 -0.93 4.48 21.98
N LYS A 133 -1.19 5.75 22.33
CA LYS A 133 -1.63 6.16 23.67
C LYS A 133 -3.11 5.86 23.91
N ASP A 134 -3.91 5.84 22.86
CA ASP A 134 -5.35 5.60 22.92
C ASP A 134 -5.64 4.11 23.04
N SER A 135 -6.12 3.67 24.21
CA SER A 135 -6.47 2.28 24.48
C SER A 135 -7.53 1.69 23.54
N THR A 136 -8.31 2.52 22.85
CA THR A 136 -9.33 2.07 21.89
C THR A 136 -8.75 1.80 20.50
N LEU A 137 -7.63 2.44 20.15
CA LEU A 137 -6.97 2.35 18.85
C LEU A 137 -5.68 1.53 18.88
N GLU A 138 -5.03 1.45 20.04
CA GLU A 138 -3.70 0.84 20.23
C GLU A 138 -3.61 -0.57 19.62
N ALA A 139 -4.62 -1.41 19.83
CA ALA A 139 -4.60 -2.79 19.32
C ALA A 139 -4.57 -2.84 17.79
N HIS A 140 -5.40 -2.03 17.12
CA HIS A 140 -5.44 -1.96 15.66
C HIS A 140 -4.16 -1.34 15.10
N LEU A 141 -3.62 -0.33 15.79
CA LEU A 141 -2.37 0.29 15.39
C LEU A 141 -1.19 -0.69 15.48
N LYS A 142 -1.06 -1.41 16.60
CA LYS A 142 -0.02 -2.44 16.76
C LYS A 142 -0.15 -3.54 15.70
N ALA A 143 -1.37 -3.97 15.41
CA ALA A 143 -1.63 -4.92 14.34
C ALA A 143 -1.17 -4.38 12.97
N TYR A 144 -1.46 -3.11 12.67
CA TYR A 144 -1.04 -2.49 11.42
C TYR A 144 0.48 -2.31 11.34
N LEU A 145 1.13 -1.91 12.42
CA LEU A 145 2.59 -1.82 12.52
C LEU A 145 3.27 -3.18 12.30
N ALA A 146 2.67 -4.27 12.80
CA ALA A 146 3.16 -5.63 12.53
C ALA A 146 3.14 -5.95 11.04
N LEU A 147 2.03 -5.63 10.36
CA LEU A 147 1.93 -5.83 8.91
C LEU A 147 2.93 -4.97 8.16
N ALA A 148 2.98 -3.68 8.44
CA ALA A 148 3.84 -2.74 7.73
C ALA A 148 5.33 -3.09 7.87
N SER A 149 5.76 -3.45 9.08
CA SER A 149 7.12 -3.93 9.31
C SER A 149 7.39 -5.25 8.61
N ASN A 150 6.48 -6.23 8.69
CA ASN A 150 6.64 -7.50 7.97
C ASN A 150 6.86 -7.28 6.48
N LEU A 151 6.07 -6.40 5.84
CA LEU A 151 6.22 -6.06 4.41
C LEU A 151 7.57 -5.38 4.10
N TYR A 152 8.02 -4.46 4.95
CA TYR A 152 9.31 -3.77 4.78
C TYR A 152 10.51 -4.69 4.96
N GLN A 153 10.48 -5.53 5.99
CA GLN A 153 11.60 -6.42 6.33
C GLN A 153 11.94 -7.38 5.18
N ARG A 154 10.98 -7.73 4.33
CA ARG A 154 11.22 -8.61 3.18
C ARG A 154 12.25 -8.07 2.19
N PHE A 155 12.31 -6.75 1.99
CA PHE A 155 13.32 -6.14 1.13
C PHE A 155 14.43 -5.46 1.92
N LEU A 156 14.19 -5.03 3.16
CA LEU A 156 15.25 -4.44 4.01
C LEU A 156 16.27 -5.47 4.50
N GLN A 157 15.88 -6.74 4.65
CA GLN A 157 16.78 -7.83 5.02
C GLN A 157 17.56 -8.40 3.82
N ASP A 158 17.26 -7.97 2.59
CA ASP A 158 18.05 -8.35 1.44
C ASP A 158 19.41 -7.62 1.48
N GLU A 159 20.47 -8.38 1.78
CA GLU A 159 21.83 -7.83 1.93
C GLU A 159 22.38 -7.20 0.65
N THR A 160 21.90 -7.63 -0.53
CA THR A 160 22.30 -7.01 -1.80
C THR A 160 21.70 -5.61 -1.91
N LEU A 161 20.39 -5.48 -1.66
CA LEU A 161 19.71 -4.18 -1.68
C LEU A 161 20.26 -3.23 -0.62
N LYS A 162 20.47 -3.74 0.59
CA LYS A 162 21.05 -2.99 1.71
C LYS A 162 22.44 -2.47 1.37
N ARG A 163 23.32 -3.31 0.79
CA ARG A 163 24.65 -2.89 0.36
C ARG A 163 24.59 -1.79 -0.70
N GLN A 164 23.78 -1.99 -1.75
CA GLN A 164 23.63 -1.04 -2.86
C GLN A 164 23.03 0.31 -2.43
N ASN A 165 22.15 0.31 -1.42
CA ASN A 165 21.44 1.51 -0.98
C ASN A 165 21.95 2.10 0.34
N SER A 166 22.96 1.51 1.00
CA SER A 166 23.48 1.95 2.30
C SER A 166 23.94 3.43 2.36
N GLY A 167 24.37 3.99 1.22
CA GLY A 167 24.73 5.41 1.08
C GLY A 167 23.57 6.34 0.71
N SER A 168 22.38 5.80 0.43
CA SER A 168 21.21 6.56 -0.02
C SER A 168 20.49 7.22 1.16
N ASN A 169 20.08 8.48 0.98
CA ASN A 169 19.15 9.14 1.91
C ASN A 169 17.74 8.53 1.87
N ARG A 170 17.47 7.56 0.98
CA ARG A 170 16.18 6.86 0.88
C ARG A 170 16.18 5.49 1.54
N TRP A 171 17.32 4.97 1.99
CA TRP A 171 17.34 3.72 2.75
C TRP A 171 16.95 3.98 4.21
N PRO A 172 15.87 3.36 4.75
CA PRO A 172 15.45 3.58 6.12
C PRO A 172 16.39 2.85 7.08
N VAL A 173 16.57 3.41 8.27
CA VAL A 173 17.40 2.79 9.32
C VAL A 173 16.58 1.93 10.29
N LEU A 174 15.24 2.05 10.23
CA LEU A 174 14.29 1.40 11.12
C LEU A 174 13.06 0.94 10.34
N ASP A 175 12.30 0.03 10.93
CA ASP A 175 10.96 -0.33 10.47
C ASP A 175 10.05 0.91 10.36
N PRO A 176 9.12 0.92 9.38
CA PRO A 176 8.20 2.02 9.21
C PRO A 176 7.33 2.20 10.46
N LEU A 177 7.00 3.45 10.79
CA LEU A 177 5.83 3.72 11.61
C LEU A 177 4.59 3.76 10.72
N GLY A 178 3.42 3.65 11.32
CA GLY A 178 2.15 3.78 10.62
C GLY A 178 1.08 4.36 11.52
N PHE A 179 -0.03 4.78 10.92
CA PHE A 179 -1.20 5.30 11.64
C PHE A 179 -2.44 5.32 10.75
N PHE A 180 -3.61 5.52 11.37
CA PHE A 180 -4.88 5.69 10.67
C PHE A 180 -5.24 7.18 10.49
N LEU A 181 -5.58 7.60 9.27
CA LEU A 181 -6.03 8.95 8.93
C LEU A 181 -7.52 9.11 9.22
N PRO A 182 -7.98 10.30 9.62
CA PRO A 182 -9.41 10.57 9.68
C PRO A 182 -10.01 10.54 8.26
N GLY A 183 -11.03 9.72 8.06
CA GLY A 183 -11.79 9.67 6.81
C GLY A 183 -11.28 8.63 5.81
N ALA A 184 -11.48 8.91 4.52
CA ALA A 184 -11.24 7.98 3.41
C ALA A 184 -9.95 8.28 2.61
N ASP A 185 -9.31 9.43 2.83
CA ASP A 185 -8.12 9.85 2.09
C ASP A 185 -6.93 8.93 2.34
N GLY A 186 -6.19 8.61 1.27
CA GLY A 186 -5.07 7.66 1.29
C GLY A 186 -5.53 6.24 0.90
N PRO A 187 -4.74 5.20 1.20
CA PRO A 187 -3.45 5.16 1.92
C PRO A 187 -2.30 5.94 1.25
N TYR A 188 -1.24 6.22 1.99
CA TYR A 188 0.01 6.76 1.44
C TYR A 188 1.23 6.39 2.28
N THR A 189 2.39 6.32 1.65
CA THR A 189 3.70 6.19 2.31
C THR A 189 4.48 7.49 2.22
N LEU A 190 4.92 8.02 3.36
CA LEU A 190 5.98 9.03 3.45
C LEU A 190 7.32 8.31 3.44
N PRO A 191 8.15 8.47 2.38
CA PRO A 191 9.44 7.83 2.32
C PRO A 191 10.44 8.49 3.29
N PRO A 192 11.52 7.78 3.64
CA PRO A 192 12.51 8.33 4.54
C PRO A 192 13.27 9.47 3.85
N THR A 193 13.55 10.52 4.60
CA THR A 193 14.31 11.68 4.16
C THR A 193 15.52 11.88 5.06
N ARG A 194 16.33 12.91 4.77
CA ARG A 194 17.43 13.27 5.67
C ARG A 194 16.91 13.82 7.00
N GLU A 195 15.76 14.49 6.96
CA GLU A 195 15.08 15.12 8.11
C GLU A 195 14.27 14.12 8.94
N LEU A 196 13.71 13.12 8.28
CA LEU A 196 12.92 12.05 8.88
C LEU A 196 13.45 10.70 8.37
N PRO A 197 14.47 10.11 9.01
CA PRO A 197 15.16 8.91 8.52
C PRO A 197 14.37 7.60 8.70
N ILE A 198 13.04 7.67 8.76
CA ILE A 198 12.11 6.54 8.81
C ILE A 198 11.00 6.73 7.77
N SER A 199 10.44 5.63 7.29
CA SER A 199 9.18 5.69 6.55
C SER A 199 8.01 5.84 7.52
N ILE A 200 6.95 6.52 7.07
CA ILE A 200 5.67 6.57 7.78
C ILE A 200 4.54 6.21 6.83
N VAL A 201 3.71 5.26 7.21
CA VAL A 201 2.63 4.73 6.36
C VAL A 201 1.27 5.11 6.95
N ALA A 202 0.46 5.82 6.18
CA ALA A 202 -0.85 6.27 6.60
C ALA A 202 -1.95 5.45 5.89
N LYS A 203 -2.96 5.00 6.66
CA LYS A 203 -4.10 4.24 6.15
C LYS A 203 -5.42 4.95 6.49
N PRO A 204 -6.44 4.99 5.61
CA PRO A 204 -7.73 5.56 5.97
C PRO A 204 -8.37 4.84 7.18
N SER A 205 -8.99 5.58 8.10
CA SER A 205 -9.68 4.98 9.26
C SER A 205 -10.90 4.15 8.87
N THR A 206 -11.47 4.39 7.69
CA THR A 206 -12.51 3.55 7.07
C THR A 206 -12.03 2.11 6.84
N GLN A 207 -10.73 1.90 6.66
CA GLN A 207 -10.17 0.56 6.44
C GLN A 207 -9.77 -0.15 7.74
N MET A 208 -9.89 0.50 8.90
CA MET A 208 -9.48 -0.10 10.18
C MET A 208 -10.27 -1.37 10.50
N ARG A 209 -11.52 -1.47 10.03
CA ARG A 209 -12.41 -2.62 10.22
C ARG A 209 -12.49 -3.59 9.04
N THR A 210 -11.55 -3.48 8.11
CA THR A 210 -11.52 -4.33 6.92
C THR A 210 -10.15 -4.99 6.78
N VAL A 211 -9.67 -5.64 7.84
CA VAL A 211 -8.41 -6.42 7.78
C VAL A 211 -8.34 -7.39 6.58
N PRO A 212 -9.43 -8.04 6.14
CA PRO A 212 -9.44 -8.78 4.87
C PRO A 212 -9.01 -7.97 3.64
N LEU A 213 -9.27 -6.68 3.60
CA LEU A 213 -8.82 -5.77 2.54
C LEU A 213 -7.40 -5.25 2.74
N TRP A 214 -6.76 -5.45 3.91
CA TRP A 214 -5.37 -5.04 4.11
C TRP A 214 -4.39 -5.80 3.20
N VAL A 215 -4.83 -6.82 2.48
CA VAL A 215 -4.04 -7.41 1.38
C VAL A 215 -3.62 -6.36 0.34
N VAL A 216 -4.42 -5.29 0.13
CA VAL A 216 -4.06 -4.20 -0.80
C VAL A 216 -2.88 -3.36 -0.30
N ASP A 217 -2.48 -3.50 0.96
CA ASP A 217 -1.28 -2.84 1.51
C ASP A 217 0.00 -3.37 0.89
N GLY A 218 -0.04 -4.51 0.23
CA GLY A 218 1.08 -4.97 -0.57
C GLY A 218 1.42 -4.03 -1.72
N HIS A 219 0.43 -3.27 -2.23
CA HIS A 219 0.64 -2.21 -3.22
C HIS A 219 1.30 -0.97 -2.59
N GLU A 220 0.71 -0.45 -1.52
CA GLU A 220 1.06 0.86 -0.94
C GLU A 220 2.28 0.82 -0.02
N VAL A 221 2.39 -0.26 0.76
CA VAL A 221 3.43 -0.45 1.77
C VAL A 221 4.56 -1.28 1.20
N GLY A 222 4.23 -2.36 0.47
CA GLY A 222 5.21 -3.17 -0.24
C GLY A 222 5.73 -2.46 -1.48
N GLY A 223 4.87 -2.26 -2.48
CA GLY A 223 5.19 -1.74 -3.80
C GLY A 223 5.77 -0.33 -3.80
N HIS A 224 4.97 0.66 -3.39
CA HIS A 224 5.46 2.04 -3.27
C HIS A 224 6.56 2.18 -2.20
N GLY A 225 6.62 1.27 -1.22
CA GLY A 225 7.76 1.14 -0.30
C GLY A 225 9.07 0.87 -1.03
N VAL A 226 9.14 -0.23 -1.80
CA VAL A 226 10.30 -0.58 -2.62
C VAL A 226 10.65 0.55 -3.58
N TYR A 227 9.66 1.05 -4.33
CA TYR A 227 9.81 2.16 -5.27
C TYR A 227 10.47 3.39 -4.64
N SER A 228 10.03 3.76 -3.44
CA SER A 228 10.49 4.99 -2.80
C SER A 228 11.87 4.86 -2.13
N ILE A 229 12.33 3.64 -1.88
CA ILE A 229 13.54 3.34 -1.11
C ILE A 229 14.70 2.85 -2.00
N VAL A 230 14.41 2.02 -3.01
CA VAL A 230 15.40 1.45 -3.92
C VAL A 230 15.71 2.43 -5.04
N SER A 231 16.96 2.90 -5.09
CA SER A 231 17.37 3.94 -6.04
C SER A 231 17.37 3.40 -7.48
N GLY A 232 16.67 4.09 -8.39
CA GLY A 232 16.62 3.75 -9.82
C GLY A 232 15.57 2.71 -10.21
N PHE A 233 14.83 2.17 -9.24
CA PHE A 233 13.81 1.14 -9.49
C PHE A 233 12.71 1.62 -10.44
N ASP A 234 12.25 2.85 -10.27
CA ASP A 234 11.22 3.49 -11.07
C ASP A 234 11.59 3.58 -12.56
N GLN A 235 12.77 4.13 -12.83
CA GLN A 235 13.26 4.34 -14.17
C GLN A 235 13.55 3.00 -14.86
N GLU A 236 14.22 2.06 -14.18
CA GLU A 236 14.56 0.77 -14.77
C GLU A 236 13.30 -0.05 -15.12
N VAL A 237 12.30 -0.11 -14.23
CA VAL A 237 11.04 -0.82 -14.53
C VAL A 237 10.33 -0.18 -15.73
N ALA A 238 10.22 1.15 -15.77
CA ALA A 238 9.57 1.86 -16.87
C ALA A 238 10.24 1.58 -18.22
N GLU A 239 11.58 1.63 -18.27
CA GLU A 239 12.37 1.34 -19.46
C GLU A 239 12.17 -0.09 -19.95
N LYS A 240 12.19 -1.07 -19.02
CA LYS A 240 12.00 -2.49 -19.34
C LYS A 240 10.60 -2.80 -19.84
N LEU A 241 9.57 -2.27 -19.18
CA LEU A 241 8.18 -2.44 -19.59
C LEU A 241 7.92 -1.84 -20.98
N LYS A 242 8.43 -0.63 -21.24
CA LYS A 242 8.33 0.00 -22.55
C LYS A 242 8.96 -0.87 -23.64
N ALA A 243 10.14 -1.42 -23.39
CA ALA A 243 10.81 -2.32 -24.33
C ALA A 243 10.04 -3.63 -24.55
N ALA A 244 9.49 -4.23 -23.48
CA ALA A 244 8.70 -5.45 -23.55
C ALA A 244 7.41 -5.25 -24.37
N VAL A 245 6.73 -4.11 -24.18
CA VAL A 245 5.53 -3.75 -24.96
C VAL A 245 5.88 -3.47 -26.41
N ARG A 246 6.95 -2.71 -26.70
CA ARG A 246 7.42 -2.49 -28.07
C ARG A 246 7.65 -3.81 -28.81
N SER A 247 8.32 -4.77 -28.15
CA SER A 247 8.57 -6.09 -28.74
C SER A 247 7.28 -6.87 -28.99
N ALA A 248 6.33 -6.82 -28.05
CA ALA A 248 5.04 -7.50 -28.19
C ALA A 248 4.20 -6.93 -29.33
N VAL A 249 4.17 -5.59 -29.46
CA VAL A 249 3.44 -4.92 -30.55
C VAL A 249 4.05 -5.28 -31.91
N GLY A 250 5.38 -5.27 -32.03
CA GLY A 250 6.05 -5.63 -33.29
C GLY A 250 5.83 -7.09 -33.74
N LYS A 251 5.38 -7.97 -32.84
CA LYS A 251 5.04 -9.37 -33.13
C LYS A 251 3.55 -9.61 -33.34
N SER A 252 2.70 -8.61 -33.08
CA SER A 252 1.25 -8.76 -33.13
C SER A 252 0.72 -8.36 -34.50
N SER A 253 0.21 -9.34 -35.27
CA SER A 253 -0.47 -9.09 -36.54
C SER A 253 -1.85 -8.43 -36.39
N ASP A 254 -2.46 -8.59 -35.21
CA ASP A 254 -3.87 -8.26 -35.00
C ASP A 254 -4.08 -6.86 -34.43
N LEU A 255 -3.00 -6.14 -34.09
CA LEU A 255 -3.09 -4.76 -33.61
C LEU A 255 -3.20 -3.82 -34.81
N PRO A 256 -4.16 -2.88 -34.81
CA PRO A 256 -4.23 -1.87 -35.87
C PRO A 256 -3.01 -0.96 -35.82
N GLU A 257 -2.60 -0.39 -36.96
CA GLU A 257 -1.46 0.52 -37.03
C GLU A 257 -1.74 1.82 -36.26
N SER A 258 -2.96 2.34 -36.37
CA SER A 258 -3.46 3.51 -35.67
C SER A 258 -4.77 3.24 -34.92
N LEU A 259 -4.98 4.01 -33.85
CA LEU A 259 -6.22 4.07 -33.09
C LEU A 259 -6.89 5.40 -33.37
N ASN A 260 -8.21 5.36 -33.56
CA ASN A 260 -9.01 6.57 -33.75
C ASN A 260 -9.23 7.27 -32.40
N GLN A 261 -8.91 8.55 -32.36
CA GLN A 261 -9.26 9.43 -31.25
C GLN A 261 -10.60 10.11 -31.56
N LEU A 262 -11.67 9.67 -30.90
CA LEU A 262 -13.03 10.13 -31.20
C LEU A 262 -13.46 11.26 -30.25
N PRO A 263 -14.18 12.30 -30.72
CA PRO A 263 -14.85 13.25 -29.84
C PRO A 263 -15.88 12.53 -28.95
N MET A 264 -15.89 12.85 -27.64
CA MET A 264 -16.84 12.34 -26.66
C MET A 264 -18.27 12.82 -26.93
N THR A 265 -18.42 13.96 -27.57
CA THR A 265 -19.67 14.46 -28.15
C THR A 265 -19.62 14.21 -29.66
N LEU A 266 -20.20 13.08 -30.10
CA LEU A 266 -20.43 12.75 -31.52
C LEU A 266 -20.80 14.01 -32.30
N LEU A 267 -20.01 14.40 -33.33
CA LEU A 267 -20.52 15.04 -34.57
C LEU A 267 -19.48 15.42 -35.65
N PHE A 268 -18.15 15.30 -35.46
CA PHE A 268 -17.22 15.60 -36.55
C PHE A 268 -16.04 14.62 -36.60
N PHE A 269 -15.84 13.99 -37.76
CA PHE A 269 -14.64 13.25 -38.12
C PHE A 269 -13.66 14.26 -38.72
N ASP A 270 -12.50 14.39 -38.11
CA ASP A 270 -11.38 15.17 -38.62
C ASP A 270 -10.19 14.20 -38.73
N ASP A 271 -9.51 14.20 -39.88
CA ASP A 271 -8.51 13.18 -40.25
C ASP A 271 -7.20 13.32 -39.44
N ASP A 272 -7.02 14.40 -38.68
CA ASP A 272 -5.87 14.66 -37.79
C ASP A 272 -5.97 13.99 -36.39
N ASN A 273 -6.79 12.94 -36.24
CA ASN A 273 -7.12 12.30 -34.95
C ASN A 273 -6.57 10.87 -34.76
N GLU A 274 -5.54 10.49 -35.50
CA GLU A 274 -4.94 9.15 -35.36
C GLU A 274 -3.79 9.10 -34.35
N VAL A 275 -3.85 8.13 -33.44
CA VAL A 275 -2.75 7.83 -32.51
C VAL A 275 -2.12 6.50 -32.91
N LYS A 276 -0.81 6.49 -33.17
CA LYS A 276 -0.09 5.24 -33.47
C LYS A 276 -0.20 4.27 -32.30
N THR A 277 -0.74 3.07 -32.56
CA THR A 277 -1.02 2.06 -31.53
C THR A 277 0.24 1.70 -30.74
N ALA A 278 1.37 1.51 -31.42
CA ALA A 278 2.65 1.20 -30.77
C ALA A 278 3.10 2.29 -29.79
N ALA A 279 3.06 3.56 -30.22
CA ALA A 279 3.45 4.68 -29.37
C ALA A 279 2.51 4.85 -28.17
N PHE A 280 1.21 4.62 -28.37
CA PHE A 280 0.21 4.67 -27.31
C PHE A 280 0.45 3.60 -26.25
N LEU A 281 0.62 2.35 -26.66
CA LEU A 281 0.86 1.22 -25.76
C LEU A 281 2.20 1.36 -25.01
N GLU A 282 3.25 1.85 -25.68
CA GLU A 282 4.52 2.18 -25.03
C GLU A 282 4.37 3.26 -23.96
N ASN A 283 3.60 4.32 -24.24
CA ASN A 283 3.35 5.39 -23.27
C ASN A 283 2.51 4.90 -22.08
N LEU A 284 1.53 4.02 -22.31
CA LEU A 284 0.79 3.36 -21.24
C LEU A 284 1.72 2.54 -20.35
N ALA A 285 2.57 1.70 -20.95
CA ALA A 285 3.51 0.85 -20.20
C ALA A 285 4.48 1.68 -19.33
N GLU A 286 5.00 2.78 -19.88
CA GLU A 286 5.88 3.70 -19.16
C GLU A 286 5.13 4.41 -18.02
N SER A 287 3.92 4.92 -18.28
CA SER A 287 3.12 5.68 -17.31
C SER A 287 2.60 4.80 -16.17
N TYR A 288 2.24 3.56 -16.46
CA TYR A 288 1.68 2.60 -15.51
C TYR A 288 2.73 1.76 -14.77
N SER A 289 4.00 1.93 -15.12
CA SER A 289 5.11 1.11 -14.60
C SER A 289 5.14 1.01 -13.08
N GLN A 290 4.96 2.15 -12.38
CA GLN A 290 4.97 2.21 -10.92
C GLN A 290 3.78 1.45 -10.30
N GLU A 291 2.57 1.66 -10.82
CA GLU A 291 1.35 1.00 -10.31
C GLU A 291 1.38 -0.50 -10.57
N LEU A 292 1.83 -0.93 -11.74
CA LEU A 292 1.93 -2.35 -12.10
C LEU A 292 3.03 -3.08 -11.30
N ALA A 293 4.15 -2.40 -11.04
CA ALA A 293 5.18 -2.95 -10.15
C ALA A 293 4.70 -3.03 -8.70
N ALA A 294 3.91 -2.05 -8.25
CA ALA A 294 3.31 -2.09 -6.92
C ALA A 294 2.25 -3.19 -6.79
N ASP A 295 1.44 -3.43 -7.83
CA ASP A 295 0.54 -4.57 -7.90
C ASP A 295 1.30 -5.90 -7.88
N LEU A 296 2.42 -6.00 -8.60
CA LEU A 296 3.28 -7.16 -8.51
C LEU A 296 3.80 -7.37 -7.07
N ALA A 297 4.27 -6.31 -6.40
CA ALA A 297 4.69 -6.41 -5.01
C ALA A 297 3.53 -6.87 -4.09
N GLY A 298 2.30 -6.45 -4.39
CA GLY A 298 1.10 -6.95 -3.74
C GLY A 298 0.91 -8.45 -3.90
N LEU A 299 0.96 -8.94 -5.14
CA LEU A 299 0.92 -10.36 -5.46
C LEU A 299 2.04 -11.15 -4.77
N LEU A 300 3.27 -10.66 -4.78
CA LEU A 300 4.41 -11.33 -4.16
C LEU A 300 4.35 -11.30 -2.63
N ASN A 301 3.51 -10.46 -2.02
CA ASN A 301 3.32 -10.41 -0.58
C ASN A 301 2.10 -11.18 -0.08
N PHE A 302 0.99 -11.23 -0.82
CA PHE A 302 -0.26 -11.85 -0.35
C PHE A 302 -0.82 -12.92 -1.32
N GLY A 303 -0.11 -13.21 -2.40
CA GLY A 303 -0.48 -14.23 -3.37
C GLY A 303 -1.82 -13.94 -4.06
N PRO A 304 -2.64 -14.98 -4.36
CA PRO A 304 -3.93 -14.80 -5.04
C PRO A 304 -4.90 -13.90 -4.28
N MET A 305 -4.77 -13.78 -2.96
CA MET A 305 -5.66 -12.94 -2.16
C MET A 305 -5.40 -11.44 -2.38
N PHE A 306 -4.20 -11.04 -2.79
CA PHE A 306 -3.97 -9.67 -3.27
C PHE A 306 -4.88 -9.36 -4.46
N VAL A 307 -4.86 -10.21 -5.48
CA VAL A 307 -5.60 -9.99 -6.74
C VAL A 307 -7.11 -9.95 -6.47
N ASN A 308 -7.60 -10.86 -5.64
CA ASN A 308 -9.00 -10.86 -5.21
C ASN A 308 -9.35 -9.60 -4.39
N GLY A 309 -8.50 -9.23 -3.44
CA GLY A 309 -8.68 -8.05 -2.61
C GLY A 309 -8.66 -6.75 -3.40
N LEU A 310 -7.80 -6.62 -4.40
CA LEU A 310 -7.73 -5.48 -5.32
C LEU A 310 -9.07 -5.29 -6.06
N MET A 311 -9.62 -6.39 -6.59
CA MET A 311 -10.92 -6.36 -7.28
C MET A 311 -12.07 -6.00 -6.32
N LEU A 312 -12.07 -6.55 -5.11
CA LEU A 312 -13.07 -6.24 -4.08
C LEU A 312 -12.97 -4.78 -3.60
N TYR A 313 -11.76 -4.27 -3.42
CA TYR A 313 -11.49 -2.92 -2.98
C TYR A 313 -12.06 -1.89 -3.94
N PHE A 314 -11.67 -1.95 -5.23
CA PHE A 314 -12.19 -1.04 -6.24
C PHE A 314 -13.71 -1.15 -6.39
N ALA A 315 -14.23 -2.36 -6.50
CA ALA A 315 -15.67 -2.56 -6.63
C ALA A 315 -16.47 -2.09 -5.40
N ALA A 316 -15.90 -2.11 -4.18
CA ALA A 316 -16.57 -1.61 -2.99
C ALA A 316 -16.62 -0.07 -2.96
N LEU A 317 -15.57 0.58 -3.45
CA LEU A 317 -15.46 2.04 -3.50
C LEU A 317 -16.24 2.66 -4.67
N HIS A 318 -16.30 1.98 -5.82
CA HIS A 318 -17.03 2.47 -6.98
C HIS A 318 -18.54 2.45 -6.73
N LYS A 319 -19.22 3.50 -7.21
CA LYS A 319 -20.67 3.66 -7.06
C LYS A 319 -21.43 2.53 -7.76
N GLU A 320 -20.96 2.16 -8.95
CA GLU A 320 -21.51 1.11 -9.81
C GLU A 320 -21.30 -0.29 -9.22
N GLY A 321 -20.36 -0.43 -8.29
CA GLY A 321 -20.04 -1.71 -7.68
C GLY A 321 -19.21 -2.63 -8.58
N THR A 322 -18.67 -2.13 -9.69
CA THR A 322 -17.90 -2.88 -10.68
C THR A 322 -16.54 -2.23 -10.92
N LEU A 323 -15.61 -2.98 -11.51
CA LEU A 323 -14.31 -2.45 -11.92
C LEU A 323 -14.46 -1.45 -13.07
N ARG A 324 -13.68 -0.36 -13.01
CA ARG A 324 -13.58 0.61 -14.09
C ARG A 324 -12.71 0.07 -15.23
N ASN A 325 -13.15 0.29 -16.46
CA ASN A 325 -12.39 0.00 -17.69
C ASN A 325 -11.88 1.31 -18.35
N ARG A 326 -11.80 2.39 -17.58
CA ARG A 326 -11.49 3.73 -18.06
C ARG A 326 -10.17 4.24 -17.49
N GLY A 327 -9.41 4.98 -18.28
CA GLY A 327 -8.22 5.73 -17.87
C GLY A 327 -8.25 7.16 -18.43
N ARG A 328 -7.27 7.99 -18.06
CA ARG A 328 -7.19 9.39 -18.48
C ARG A 328 -5.93 9.68 -19.31
N MET A 329 -6.10 10.45 -20.39
CA MET A 329 -5.04 10.91 -21.29
C MET A 329 -4.66 12.36 -20.97
N PRO A 330 -3.41 12.79 -21.21
CA PRO A 330 -2.99 14.16 -20.99
C PRO A 330 -3.71 15.15 -21.93
N GLU A 331 -4.03 16.34 -21.42
CA GLU A 331 -4.75 17.43 -22.11
C GLU A 331 -4.23 17.74 -23.53
N SER A 332 -2.92 17.71 -23.72
CA SER A 332 -2.27 18.11 -24.98
C SER A 332 -1.97 16.95 -25.94
N GLY A 333 -2.34 15.71 -25.59
CA GLY A 333 -1.87 14.50 -26.29
C GLY A 333 -0.37 14.26 -26.19
N LYS A 334 0.39 15.17 -25.54
CA LYS A 334 1.82 15.08 -25.25
C LYS A 334 2.00 14.97 -23.74
N GLY A 335 2.78 13.98 -23.30
CA GLY A 335 3.07 13.75 -21.88
C GLY A 335 2.70 12.34 -21.43
N LYS A 336 2.97 12.08 -20.15
CA LYS A 336 2.59 10.81 -19.51
C LYS A 336 1.08 10.74 -19.36
N MET A 337 0.56 9.52 -19.43
CA MET A 337 -0.84 9.23 -19.10
C MET A 337 -1.06 9.51 -17.61
N ASP A 338 -2.32 9.59 -17.19
CA ASP A 338 -2.63 9.37 -15.78
C ASP A 338 -1.90 8.11 -15.30
N LYS A 339 -1.30 8.17 -14.13
CA LYS A 339 -0.46 7.10 -13.59
C LYS A 339 -1.27 5.86 -13.21
N HIS A 340 -2.58 6.01 -12.97
CA HIS A 340 -3.45 4.92 -12.54
C HIS A 340 -4.00 4.13 -13.74
N PRO A 341 -3.67 2.83 -13.88
CA PRO A 341 -4.25 1.98 -14.91
C PRO A 341 -5.72 1.69 -14.62
N PRO A 342 -6.55 1.43 -15.66
CA PRO A 342 -7.90 0.92 -15.44
C PRO A 342 -7.89 -0.33 -14.56
N ASP A 343 -8.81 -0.43 -13.60
CA ASP A 343 -8.90 -1.55 -12.64
C ASP A 343 -8.89 -2.92 -13.33
N VAL A 344 -9.59 -3.03 -14.46
CA VAL A 344 -9.65 -4.27 -15.27
C VAL A 344 -8.27 -4.66 -15.78
N LEU A 345 -7.45 -3.70 -16.22
CA LEU A 345 -6.09 -3.95 -16.70
C LEU A 345 -5.19 -4.40 -15.55
N ARG A 346 -5.29 -3.76 -14.38
CA ARG A 346 -4.54 -4.14 -13.17
C ARG A 346 -4.82 -5.59 -12.77
N ALA A 347 -6.09 -5.99 -12.77
CA ALA A 347 -6.50 -7.36 -12.46
C ALA A 347 -5.98 -8.37 -13.50
N LEU A 348 -6.09 -8.06 -14.80
CA LEU A 348 -5.61 -8.94 -15.87
C LEU A 348 -4.09 -9.18 -15.79
N VAL A 349 -3.30 -8.10 -15.63
CA VAL A 349 -1.85 -8.21 -15.48
C VAL A 349 -1.50 -8.99 -14.22
N SER A 350 -2.17 -8.74 -13.10
CA SER A 350 -1.93 -9.45 -11.85
C SER A 350 -2.24 -10.96 -11.94
N ILE A 351 -3.30 -11.35 -12.65
CA ILE A 351 -3.63 -12.76 -12.93
C ILE A 351 -2.54 -13.40 -13.80
N ALA A 352 -2.08 -12.70 -14.84
CA ALA A 352 -1.00 -13.19 -15.70
C ALA A 352 0.34 -13.32 -14.95
N CYS A 353 0.63 -12.42 -14.00
CA CYS A 353 1.79 -12.54 -13.10
C CYS A 353 1.64 -13.75 -12.16
N LEU A 354 0.44 -14.00 -11.62
CA LEU A 354 0.18 -15.15 -10.75
C LEU A 354 0.50 -16.46 -11.46
N GLN A 355 0.12 -16.63 -12.73
CA GLN A 355 0.42 -17.83 -13.52
C GLN A 355 1.92 -18.09 -13.73
N ARG A 356 2.79 -17.16 -13.34
CA ARG A 356 4.24 -17.24 -13.44
C ARG A 356 4.94 -17.45 -12.10
N LEU A 357 4.19 -17.62 -11.01
CA LEU A 357 4.78 -18.02 -9.72
C LEU A 357 5.43 -19.40 -9.86
N GLY A 358 6.57 -19.59 -9.18
CA GLY A 358 7.35 -20.83 -9.24
C GLY A 358 6.77 -21.99 -8.42
N PHE A 359 5.46 -22.21 -8.45
CA PHE A 359 4.81 -23.32 -7.75
C PHE A 359 5.20 -24.65 -8.40
N LYS A 360 5.40 -25.70 -7.59
CA LYS A 360 5.69 -27.05 -8.12
C LYS A 360 4.41 -27.71 -8.62
N ASP A 361 3.28 -27.44 -7.94
CA ASP A 361 1.95 -27.87 -8.37
C ASP A 361 1.35 -26.89 -9.39
N ASP A 362 1.58 -27.16 -10.68
CA ASP A 362 1.00 -26.40 -11.79
C ASP A 362 -0.55 -26.50 -11.83
N ALA A 363 -1.13 -27.59 -11.32
CA ALA A 363 -2.58 -27.74 -11.27
C ALA A 363 -3.21 -26.81 -10.23
N LEU A 364 -2.56 -26.65 -9.07
CA LEU A 364 -2.93 -25.65 -8.07
C LEU A 364 -2.85 -24.23 -8.66
N LEU A 365 -1.77 -23.90 -9.36
CA LEU A 365 -1.58 -22.58 -9.93
C LEU A 365 -2.64 -22.25 -10.98
N LYS A 366 -2.92 -23.19 -11.88
CA LYS A 366 -4.00 -23.09 -12.89
C LYS A 366 -5.37 -22.95 -12.24
N ALA A 367 -5.65 -23.69 -11.17
CA ALA A 367 -6.90 -23.56 -10.43
C ALA A 367 -7.07 -22.17 -9.82
N LEU A 368 -6.04 -21.64 -9.16
CA LEU A 368 -6.06 -20.29 -8.58
C LEU A 368 -6.28 -19.21 -9.66
N ALA A 369 -5.60 -19.32 -10.79
CA ALA A 369 -5.79 -18.40 -11.92
C ALA A 369 -7.20 -18.52 -12.52
N SER A 370 -7.76 -19.73 -12.61
CA SER A 370 -9.13 -19.96 -13.10
C SER A 370 -10.17 -19.30 -12.18
N ASP A 371 -10.03 -19.48 -10.86
CA ASP A 371 -10.89 -18.86 -9.86
C ASP A 371 -10.87 -17.32 -9.98
N LEU A 372 -9.68 -16.73 -10.14
CA LEU A 372 -9.51 -15.29 -10.29
C LEU A 372 -10.06 -14.76 -11.64
N ASN A 373 -9.93 -15.52 -12.73
CA ASN A 373 -10.56 -15.16 -14.00
C ASN A 373 -12.10 -15.17 -13.92
N LEU A 374 -12.68 -16.14 -13.22
CA LEU A 374 -14.12 -16.15 -12.96
C LEU A 374 -14.52 -14.96 -12.09
N ARG A 375 -13.75 -14.68 -11.03
CA ARG A 375 -13.96 -13.53 -10.15
C ARG A 375 -13.87 -12.20 -10.90
N LEU A 376 -12.92 -12.03 -11.80
CA LEU A 376 -12.78 -10.82 -12.62
C LEU A 376 -14.03 -10.56 -13.46
N LYS A 377 -14.58 -11.60 -14.12
CA LYS A 377 -15.85 -11.47 -14.85
C LYS A 377 -16.98 -11.01 -13.94
N GLN A 378 -17.08 -11.57 -12.72
CA GLN A 378 -18.08 -11.12 -11.73
C GLN A 378 -17.88 -9.66 -11.34
N ALA A 379 -16.62 -9.24 -11.12
CA ALA A 379 -16.26 -7.89 -10.76
C ALA A 379 -16.52 -6.87 -11.89
N CYS A 380 -16.59 -7.32 -13.13
CA CYS A 380 -16.99 -6.52 -14.30
C CYS A 380 -18.50 -6.59 -14.62
N GLY A 381 -19.33 -7.20 -13.77
CA GLY A 381 -20.78 -7.31 -13.98
C GLY A 381 -21.23 -8.55 -14.77
N GLY A 382 -20.37 -9.55 -14.91
CA GLY A 382 -20.67 -10.86 -15.51
C GLY A 382 -19.80 -11.23 -16.70
N ALA A 383 -19.23 -10.24 -17.40
CA ALA A 383 -18.33 -10.41 -18.53
C ALA A 383 -17.24 -9.34 -18.52
N LEU A 384 -16.13 -9.60 -19.22
CA LEU A 384 -15.10 -8.58 -19.43
C LEU A 384 -15.64 -7.47 -20.35
N PRO A 385 -15.22 -6.21 -20.17
CA PRO A 385 -15.56 -5.14 -21.10
C PRO A 385 -14.93 -5.42 -22.47
N GLU A 386 -15.60 -4.98 -23.55
CA GLU A 386 -15.08 -5.13 -24.90
C GLU A 386 -13.89 -4.20 -25.18
N TYR A 387 -13.86 -3.03 -24.54
CA TYR A 387 -12.85 -1.99 -24.73
C TYR A 387 -12.30 -1.47 -23.40
N LEU A 388 -11.03 -1.04 -23.42
CA LEU A 388 -10.52 -0.05 -22.48
C LEU A 388 -10.68 1.34 -23.11
N VAL A 389 -11.17 2.32 -22.34
CA VAL A 389 -11.45 3.67 -22.85
C VAL A 389 -10.59 4.69 -22.13
N PHE A 390 -9.81 5.47 -22.88
CA PHE A 390 -8.93 6.49 -22.35
C PHE A 390 -9.44 7.86 -22.77
N ALA A 391 -9.93 8.65 -21.82
CA ALA A 391 -10.51 9.96 -22.09
C ALA A 391 -9.49 11.08 -21.80
N GLY A 392 -9.35 12.02 -22.71
CA GLY A 392 -8.63 13.27 -22.49
C GLY A 392 -9.58 14.37 -22.06
N ASP A 393 -9.04 15.36 -21.34
CA ASP A 393 -9.83 16.51 -20.85
C ASP A 393 -10.28 17.46 -21.96
N ASN A 394 -9.68 17.32 -23.15
CA ASN A 394 -10.10 17.98 -24.38
C ASN A 394 -11.39 17.39 -24.98
N GLY A 395 -12.06 16.48 -24.28
CA GLY A 395 -13.28 15.83 -24.73
C GLY A 395 -13.06 14.81 -25.83
N LYS A 396 -11.84 14.30 -26.03
CA LYS A 396 -11.55 13.22 -26.97
C LYS A 396 -11.22 11.92 -26.24
N ALA A 397 -11.47 10.76 -26.84
CA ALA A 397 -11.15 9.47 -26.25
C ALA A 397 -10.54 8.46 -27.24
N VAL A 398 -9.65 7.62 -26.74
CA VAL A 398 -9.12 6.45 -27.45
C VAL A 398 -9.78 5.20 -26.89
N SER A 399 -10.35 4.37 -27.76
CA SER A 399 -10.91 3.07 -27.38
C SER A 399 -10.02 1.94 -27.89
N LEU A 400 -9.62 1.06 -26.98
CA LEU A 400 -8.68 -0.02 -27.24
C LEU A 400 -9.38 -1.38 -27.04
N PRO A 401 -9.61 -2.19 -28.08
CA PRO A 401 -10.29 -3.47 -27.95
C PRO A 401 -9.50 -4.41 -27.03
N LEU A 402 -10.11 -4.84 -25.93
CA LEU A 402 -9.44 -5.62 -24.89
C LEU A 402 -8.92 -6.96 -25.44
N LYS A 403 -9.66 -7.58 -26.37
CA LYS A 403 -9.30 -8.85 -27.00
C LYS A 403 -7.94 -8.84 -27.72
N LEU A 404 -7.47 -7.66 -28.14
CA LEU A 404 -6.19 -7.51 -28.86
C LEU A 404 -5.00 -7.35 -27.91
N LEU A 405 -5.25 -7.20 -26.60
CA LEU A 405 -4.19 -6.94 -25.61
C LEU A 405 -3.60 -8.18 -24.98
N GLY A 406 -4.08 -9.38 -25.32
CA GLY A 406 -3.59 -10.64 -24.72
C GLY A 406 -2.07 -10.74 -24.74
N ASN A 407 -1.45 -10.62 -25.91
CA ASN A 407 0.02 -10.70 -26.05
C ASN A 407 0.76 -9.56 -25.30
N VAL A 408 0.16 -8.37 -25.24
CA VAL A 408 0.75 -7.22 -24.54
C VAL A 408 0.72 -7.45 -23.02
N ILE A 409 -0.41 -7.93 -22.49
CA ILE A 409 -0.59 -8.28 -21.07
C ILE A 409 0.39 -9.39 -20.67
N GLU A 410 0.51 -10.44 -21.49
CA GLU A 410 1.47 -11.52 -21.24
C GLU A 410 2.92 -11.04 -21.25
N SER A 411 3.28 -10.11 -22.15
CA SER A 411 4.62 -9.51 -22.21
C SER A 411 4.93 -8.63 -21.00
N ILE A 412 3.96 -7.82 -20.56
CA ILE A 412 4.08 -7.01 -19.34
C ILE A 412 4.28 -7.93 -18.13
N ALA A 413 3.45 -8.97 -17.98
CA ALA A 413 3.54 -9.90 -16.86
C ALA A 413 4.86 -10.67 -16.84
N GLU A 414 5.35 -11.11 -18.01
CA GLU A 414 6.66 -11.76 -18.14
C GLU A 414 7.79 -10.82 -17.73
N CYS A 415 7.76 -9.57 -18.20
CA CYS A 415 8.74 -8.56 -17.86
C CYS A 415 8.77 -8.28 -16.35
N LEU A 416 7.60 -8.01 -15.74
CA LEU A 416 7.50 -7.75 -14.31
C LEU A 416 8.03 -8.92 -13.47
N MET A 417 7.69 -10.15 -13.86
CA MET A 417 8.02 -11.35 -13.09
C MET A 417 9.48 -11.80 -13.25
N LYS A 418 10.12 -11.58 -14.40
CA LYS A 418 11.39 -12.26 -14.72
C LYS A 418 12.52 -11.34 -15.15
N GLU A 419 12.24 -10.10 -15.54
CA GLU A 419 13.30 -9.21 -16.03
C GLU A 419 14.25 -8.82 -14.89
N PRO A 420 15.57 -9.09 -15.02
CA PRO A 420 16.54 -8.66 -14.04
C PRO A 420 16.71 -7.13 -14.04
N LEU A 421 16.73 -6.54 -12.85
CA LEU A 421 16.98 -5.11 -12.65
C LEU A 421 18.32 -4.90 -11.95
N LYS A 422 19.11 -3.93 -12.43
CA LYS A 422 20.44 -3.62 -11.86
C LYS A 422 20.29 -3.06 -10.45
N CYS A 423 19.28 -2.22 -10.25
CA CYS A 423 18.91 -1.68 -8.93
C CYS A 423 18.50 -2.75 -7.91
N LEU A 424 18.22 -3.98 -8.36
CA LEU A 424 17.94 -5.14 -7.50
C LEU A 424 19.10 -6.16 -7.41
N GLY A 425 20.28 -5.78 -7.92
CA GLY A 425 21.45 -6.65 -8.00
C GLY A 425 21.33 -7.71 -9.09
N ASP A 426 20.86 -7.30 -10.28
CA ASP A 426 20.70 -8.15 -11.46
C ASP A 426 19.73 -9.32 -11.22
N ARG A 427 18.65 -9.05 -10.49
CA ARG A 427 17.56 -10.01 -10.19
C ARG A 427 16.20 -9.38 -10.46
N PRO A 428 15.17 -10.18 -10.78
CA PRO A 428 13.80 -9.68 -10.85
C PRO A 428 13.23 -9.42 -9.45
N LEU A 429 12.17 -8.58 -9.38
CA LEU A 429 11.46 -8.31 -8.11
C LEU A 429 10.92 -9.58 -7.46
N SER A 430 10.52 -10.57 -8.26
CA SER A 430 10.04 -11.89 -7.82
C SER A 430 11.08 -12.75 -7.08
N GLN A 431 12.36 -12.36 -7.09
CA GLN A 431 13.42 -12.98 -6.27
C GLN A 431 13.74 -12.17 -5.01
N VAL A 432 13.30 -10.91 -4.93
CA VAL A 432 13.40 -10.08 -3.72
C VAL A 432 12.18 -10.30 -2.83
N LEU A 433 11.00 -10.22 -3.43
CA LEU A 433 9.72 -10.52 -2.79
C LEU A 433 9.20 -11.83 -3.37
N THR A 434 8.78 -12.76 -2.51
CA THR A 434 8.37 -14.11 -2.94
C THR A 434 6.99 -14.48 -2.40
N TRP A 435 6.17 -15.10 -3.24
CA TRP A 435 5.02 -15.87 -2.78
C TRP A 435 5.20 -17.30 -3.29
N THR A 436 5.34 -18.23 -2.34
CA THR A 436 5.66 -19.62 -2.60
C THR A 436 4.44 -20.51 -2.34
N GLU A 437 4.54 -21.77 -2.79
CA GLU A 437 3.52 -22.78 -2.50
C GLU A 437 3.40 -23.06 -0.99
N LEU A 438 4.49 -22.88 -0.23
CA LEU A 438 4.46 -22.98 1.24
C LEU A 438 3.61 -21.85 1.84
N ASP A 439 3.82 -20.61 1.40
CA ASP A 439 3.03 -19.45 1.86
C ASP A 439 1.53 -19.68 1.58
N GLN A 440 1.22 -20.17 0.38
CA GLN A 440 -0.15 -20.53 0.00
C GLN A 440 -0.74 -21.61 0.92
N SER A 441 0.04 -22.64 1.26
CA SER A 441 -0.40 -23.70 2.18
C SER A 441 -0.64 -23.17 3.60
N VAL A 442 0.19 -22.25 4.10
CA VAL A 442 0.01 -21.61 5.42
C VAL A 442 -1.29 -20.81 5.44
N VAL A 443 -1.56 -20.01 4.40
CA VAL A 443 -2.81 -19.26 4.25
C VAL A 443 -4.03 -20.18 4.24
N GLU A 444 -3.98 -21.27 3.48
CA GLU A 444 -5.09 -22.23 3.42
C GLU A 444 -5.38 -22.87 4.77
N LYS A 445 -4.35 -23.22 5.56
CA LYS A 445 -4.53 -23.77 6.92
C LYS A 445 -5.09 -22.73 7.89
N LEU A 446 -4.59 -21.50 7.86
CA LEU A 446 -5.08 -20.41 8.71
C LEU A 446 -6.53 -20.07 8.40
N ALA A 447 -6.90 -20.01 7.12
CA ALA A 447 -8.24 -19.65 6.68
C ALA A 447 -9.33 -20.61 7.19
N LEU A 448 -8.97 -21.87 7.45
CA LEU A 448 -9.90 -22.87 8.01
C LEU A 448 -10.33 -22.58 9.44
N THR A 449 -9.48 -21.89 10.22
CA THR A 449 -9.66 -21.75 11.68
C THR A 449 -9.76 -20.30 12.15
N ILE A 450 -9.39 -19.31 11.33
CA ILE A 450 -9.40 -17.89 11.73
C ILE A 450 -10.79 -17.35 12.08
N GLY A 451 -11.86 -18.01 11.62
CA GLY A 451 -13.24 -17.72 12.00
C GLY A 451 -13.68 -18.35 13.33
N ASP A 452 -12.86 -19.20 13.96
CA ASP A 452 -13.22 -19.95 15.17
C ASP A 452 -12.99 -19.14 16.44
N THR A 453 -13.75 -19.45 17.50
CA THR A 453 -13.57 -18.82 18.83
C THR A 453 -12.23 -19.18 19.48
N GLY A 454 -11.70 -20.37 19.18
CA GLY A 454 -10.42 -20.87 19.69
C GLY A 454 -9.24 -20.68 18.74
N PHE A 455 -9.32 -19.73 17.80
CA PHE A 455 -8.25 -19.51 16.82
C PHE A 455 -6.89 -19.29 17.51
N ASP A 456 -5.96 -20.19 17.21
CA ASP A 456 -4.57 -20.12 17.64
C ASP A 456 -3.63 -20.24 16.43
N TYR A 457 -3.11 -19.10 15.99
CA TYR A 457 -2.17 -19.04 14.87
C TYR A 457 -0.84 -19.74 15.16
N ARG A 458 -0.47 -19.92 16.44
CA ARG A 458 0.78 -20.57 16.86
C ARG A 458 0.77 -22.08 16.62
N SER A 459 -0.40 -22.66 16.35
CA SER A 459 -0.54 -24.07 15.95
C SER A 459 0.02 -24.37 14.55
N ILE A 460 0.32 -23.32 13.76
CA ILE A 460 0.87 -23.43 12.41
C ILE A 460 2.29 -22.83 12.44
N SER A 461 3.27 -23.56 11.88
CA SER A 461 4.65 -23.08 11.76
C SER A 461 4.78 -22.00 10.67
N ASP A 462 5.83 -21.18 10.78
CA ASP A 462 6.24 -20.24 9.72
C ASP A 462 5.15 -19.22 9.32
N VAL A 463 4.31 -18.86 10.29
CA VAL A 463 3.29 -17.82 10.11
C VAL A 463 3.96 -16.44 10.14
N GLU A 464 3.56 -15.59 9.20
CA GLU A 464 3.93 -14.19 9.12
C GLU A 464 2.68 -13.31 9.13
N ALA A 465 2.83 -12.01 9.39
CA ALA A 465 1.72 -11.05 9.36
C ALA A 465 0.98 -11.06 8.00
N ARG A 466 1.71 -11.14 6.88
CA ARG A 466 1.11 -11.25 5.53
C ARG A 466 0.22 -12.50 5.37
N HIS A 467 0.58 -13.62 6.01
CA HIS A 467 -0.20 -14.85 5.95
C HIS A 467 -1.53 -14.70 6.68
N LEU A 468 -1.54 -14.05 7.85
CA LEU A 468 -2.76 -13.79 8.61
C LEU A 468 -3.75 -12.91 7.83
N VAL A 469 -3.25 -11.85 7.19
CA VAL A 469 -4.08 -10.93 6.41
C VAL A 469 -4.65 -11.63 5.17
N ALA A 470 -3.83 -12.35 4.40
CA ALA A 470 -4.31 -13.13 3.27
C ALA A 470 -5.33 -14.21 3.70
N ALA A 471 -5.07 -14.90 4.81
CA ALA A 471 -5.98 -15.90 5.37
C ALA A 471 -7.31 -15.30 5.84
N SER A 472 -7.31 -14.07 6.34
CA SER A 472 -8.54 -13.38 6.74
C SER A 472 -9.49 -13.13 5.55
N LEU A 473 -8.95 -12.80 4.38
CA LEU A 473 -9.75 -12.68 3.15
C LEU A 473 -10.21 -14.04 2.63
N ALA A 474 -9.32 -15.03 2.59
CA ALA A 474 -9.67 -16.39 2.19
C ALA A 474 -10.77 -16.99 3.08
N ALA A 475 -10.74 -16.73 4.39
CA ALA A 475 -11.78 -17.15 5.32
C ALA A 475 -13.10 -16.43 5.09
N LEU A 476 -13.07 -15.13 4.79
CA LEU A 476 -14.29 -14.37 4.47
C LEU A 476 -14.95 -14.89 3.18
N GLU A 477 -14.14 -15.23 2.18
CA GLU A 477 -14.60 -15.89 0.95
C GLU A 477 -15.29 -17.22 1.26
N ALA A 478 -14.66 -18.07 2.08
CA ALA A 478 -15.23 -19.35 2.52
C ALA A 478 -16.52 -19.17 3.35
N ALA A 479 -16.57 -18.17 4.23
CA ALA A 479 -17.75 -17.83 5.02
C ALA A 479 -18.93 -17.39 4.13
N SER A 480 -18.64 -16.72 3.01
CA SER A 480 -19.66 -16.30 2.04
C SER A 480 -20.31 -17.47 1.31
N LEU A 481 -19.58 -18.56 1.06
CA LEU A 481 -20.15 -19.80 0.50
C LEU A 481 -21.18 -20.44 1.45
N LYS A 482 -21.05 -20.18 2.75
CA LYS A 482 -22.00 -20.63 3.80
C LYS A 482 -23.10 -19.60 4.09
N GLY A 483 -23.15 -18.49 3.36
CA GLY A 483 -24.10 -17.39 3.60
C GLY A 483 -23.86 -16.63 4.92
N SER A 484 -22.65 -16.69 5.47
CA SER A 484 -22.33 -16.20 6.83
C SER A 484 -21.28 -15.08 6.87
N ALA A 485 -20.86 -14.55 5.71
CA ALA A 485 -19.77 -13.57 5.59
C ALA A 485 -19.89 -12.37 6.54
N ALA A 486 -21.03 -11.67 6.56
CA ALA A 486 -21.22 -10.49 7.41
C ALA A 486 -21.13 -10.82 8.91
N LYS A 487 -21.63 -11.99 9.32
CA LYS A 487 -21.56 -12.46 10.71
C LYS A 487 -20.13 -12.84 11.10
N GLU A 488 -19.41 -13.51 10.20
CA GLU A 488 -18.05 -13.99 10.47
C GLU A 488 -16.98 -12.90 10.34
N LEU A 489 -17.21 -11.86 9.53
CA LEU A 489 -16.28 -10.75 9.31
C LEU A 489 -15.74 -10.16 10.62
N LYS A 490 -16.63 -9.84 11.57
CA LYS A 490 -16.24 -9.27 12.88
C LYS A 490 -15.30 -10.18 13.67
N ARG A 491 -15.54 -11.49 13.61
CA ARG A 491 -14.73 -12.49 14.33
C ARG A 491 -13.40 -12.73 13.65
N ILE A 492 -13.40 -12.87 12.31
CA ILE A 492 -12.19 -12.95 11.49
C ILE A 492 -11.31 -11.73 11.76
N GLN A 493 -11.89 -10.52 11.73
CA GLN A 493 -11.17 -9.29 12.02
C GLN A 493 -10.57 -9.30 13.44
N SER A 494 -11.39 -9.57 14.47
CA SER A 494 -10.93 -9.60 15.86
C SER A 494 -9.77 -10.58 16.08
N ASN A 495 -9.90 -11.80 15.54
CA ASN A 495 -8.86 -12.82 15.59
C ASN A 495 -7.59 -12.40 14.86
N THR A 496 -7.71 -11.77 13.70
CA THR A 496 -6.56 -11.30 12.92
C THR A 496 -5.85 -10.14 13.60
N VAL A 497 -6.59 -9.15 14.13
CA VAL A 497 -6.02 -8.01 14.88
C VAL A 497 -5.29 -8.51 16.13
N ARG A 498 -5.88 -9.45 16.87
CA ARG A 498 -5.23 -10.07 18.03
C ARG A 498 -3.92 -10.75 17.64
N ALA A 499 -3.94 -11.61 16.61
CA ALA A 499 -2.74 -12.32 16.17
C ALA A 499 -1.65 -11.38 15.65
N LEU A 500 -2.00 -10.35 14.87
CA LEU A 500 -1.05 -9.33 14.41
C LEU A 500 -0.48 -8.50 15.55
N LYS A 501 -1.30 -8.14 16.54
CA LYS A 501 -0.83 -7.47 17.77
C LYS A 501 0.15 -8.37 18.53
N ASP A 502 -0.13 -9.67 18.62
CA ASP A 502 0.79 -10.62 19.23
C ASP A 502 2.13 -10.64 18.47
N PHE A 503 2.14 -10.67 17.13
CA PHE A 503 3.37 -10.53 16.33
C PHE A 503 4.16 -9.27 16.69
N TYR A 504 3.47 -8.13 16.82
CA TYR A 504 4.13 -6.88 17.23
C TYR A 504 4.83 -6.99 18.59
N LEU A 505 4.18 -7.65 19.55
CA LEU A 505 4.71 -7.85 20.90
C LEU A 505 5.84 -8.89 20.92
N ASP A 506 5.64 -10.04 20.27
CA ASP A 506 6.54 -11.20 20.26
C ASP A 506 7.83 -10.90 19.49
N GLN A 507 7.74 -10.24 18.33
CA GLN A 507 8.92 -9.85 17.57
C GLN A 507 9.72 -8.76 18.27
N CYS A 508 9.17 -8.15 19.33
CA CYS A 508 9.62 -6.88 19.87
C CYS A 508 10.02 -5.99 18.69
N LEU A 509 9.09 -5.74 17.75
CA LEU A 509 9.31 -4.90 16.56
C LEU A 509 9.91 -3.53 16.92
N LEU A 510 9.90 -3.23 18.20
CA LEU A 510 10.42 -2.08 18.86
C LEU A 510 11.65 -2.41 19.78
N CYS A 511 11.83 -3.58 20.39
CA CYS A 511 12.66 -3.73 21.61
C CYS A 511 13.82 -4.75 21.69
N ALA A 512 14.33 -5.34 20.61
CA ALA A 512 15.58 -6.14 20.71
C ALA A 512 16.86 -5.25 20.72
N VAL A 513 17.61 -5.28 21.83
CA VAL A 513 18.84 -4.50 22.09
C VAL A 513 20.09 -5.29 21.73
N THR A 514 20.99 -4.71 20.93
CA THR A 514 22.44 -4.59 21.21
C THR A 514 23.01 -3.45 20.36
N THR A 515 23.48 -2.38 21.03
CA THR A 515 24.30 -1.27 20.48
C THR A 515 23.77 -0.63 19.20
N TYR A 516 22.80 0.29 19.29
CA TYR A 516 22.63 1.29 18.24
C TYR A 516 23.81 2.27 18.34
N SER A 517 24.86 2.06 17.55
CA SER A 517 25.83 3.11 17.27
C SER A 517 25.05 4.26 16.65
N LYS A 518 25.00 5.42 17.30
CA LYS A 518 24.42 6.64 16.74
C LYS A 518 24.96 6.82 15.32
N SER A 519 24.12 6.61 14.31
CA SER A 519 24.52 6.91 12.94
C SER A 519 24.65 8.43 12.82
N ARG A 520 25.62 8.93 12.03
CA ARG A 520 25.75 10.38 11.75
C ARG A 520 24.45 11.00 11.21
N ARG A 521 23.57 10.18 10.61
CA ARG A 521 22.27 10.59 10.06
C ARG A 521 21.22 10.84 11.15
N THR A 522 21.17 10.00 12.19
CA THR A 522 20.27 10.18 13.34
C THR A 522 20.72 11.31 14.28
N GLU A 523 22.02 11.61 14.35
CA GLU A 523 22.53 12.69 15.22
C GLU A 523 22.21 14.11 14.71
N ASN A 524 21.84 14.24 13.42
CA ASN A 524 21.66 15.52 12.74
C ASN A 524 20.35 15.61 11.94
N SER A 525 19.35 14.77 12.24
CA SER A 525 18.09 14.67 11.49
C SER A 525 17.41 16.04 11.36
N LEU A 526 17.32 16.83 12.45
CA LEU A 526 16.93 18.25 12.38
C LEU A 526 17.93 19.24 12.99
N LYS A 527 19.02 18.77 13.61
CA LYS A 527 20.00 19.64 14.25
C LYS A 527 20.61 20.62 13.22
N GLY A 528 20.30 21.91 13.37
CA GLY A 528 20.75 22.97 12.45
C GLY A 528 19.89 23.15 11.18
N LYS A 529 18.71 22.55 11.08
CA LYS A 529 17.75 22.72 9.96
C LYS A 529 16.42 23.29 10.45
N SER A 530 15.75 24.10 9.63
CA SER A 530 14.47 24.70 10.00
C SER A 530 13.28 23.74 9.88
N VAL A 531 12.23 23.96 10.68
CA VAL A 531 10.90 23.32 10.53
C VAL A 531 10.34 23.47 9.11
N GLU A 532 10.65 24.58 8.44
CA GLU A 532 10.24 24.83 7.05
C GLU A 532 10.78 23.78 6.07
N ASN A 533 12.01 23.30 6.26
CA ASN A 533 12.58 22.24 5.43
C ASN A 533 11.85 20.91 5.63
N LEU A 534 11.50 20.57 6.88
CA LEU A 534 10.69 19.40 7.19
C LEU A 534 9.31 19.50 6.52
N LEU A 535 8.66 20.66 6.64
CA LEU A 535 7.36 20.90 6.00
C LEU A 535 7.43 20.81 4.49
N LYS A 536 8.46 21.38 3.86
CA LYS A 536 8.66 21.27 2.42
C LYS A 536 8.83 19.80 2.01
N ALA A 537 9.56 19.01 2.78
CA ALA A 537 9.69 17.57 2.54
C ALA A 537 8.35 16.83 2.70
N LEU A 538 7.58 17.11 3.76
CA LEU A 538 6.27 16.51 3.99
C LEU A 538 5.25 16.89 2.91
N ARG A 539 5.21 18.16 2.51
CA ARG A 539 4.35 18.65 1.43
C ARG A 539 4.74 18.08 0.09
N HIS A 540 6.04 18.03 -0.22
CA HIS A 540 6.51 17.42 -1.46
C HIS A 540 6.12 15.94 -1.52
N ALA A 541 6.38 15.18 -0.46
CA ALA A 541 5.97 13.78 -0.34
C ALA A 541 4.45 13.61 -0.47
N ARG A 542 3.66 14.53 0.07
CA ARG A 542 2.20 14.52 -0.11
C ARG A 542 1.74 14.92 -1.50
N LEU A 543 2.38 15.88 -2.15
CA LEU A 543 2.00 16.38 -3.48
C LEU A 543 2.32 15.37 -4.58
N THR A 544 3.46 14.68 -4.49
CA THR A 544 3.75 13.55 -5.38
C THR A 544 2.74 12.40 -5.23
N MET A 545 2.01 12.36 -4.12
CA MET A 545 1.02 11.33 -3.79
C MET A 545 -0.44 11.79 -4.05
N LYS A 546 -0.78 13.06 -3.80
CA LYS A 546 -2.11 13.70 -4.00
C LYS A 546 -2.51 13.90 -5.46
N GLU A 547 -1.63 13.62 -6.40
CA GLU A 547 -2.03 13.34 -7.79
C GLU A 547 -2.79 12.00 -7.92
N SER A 548 -3.23 11.41 -6.79
CA SER A 548 -4.29 10.40 -6.69
C SER A 548 -5.61 11.00 -7.21
N GLY A 549 -5.94 10.68 -8.45
CA GLY A 549 -7.18 11.11 -9.10
C GLY A 549 -8.42 10.49 -8.46
N ASP A 550 -9.42 11.33 -8.23
CA ASP A 550 -10.82 10.93 -8.09
C ASP A 550 -11.33 10.15 -9.33
#